data_AF-A0A9W6W3K2-F1
#
_entry.id   AF-A0A9W6W3K2-F1
#
_cell.length_a   1.000
_cell.length_b   1.000
_cell.length_c   1.000
_cell.angle_alpha   90.00
_cell.angle_beta   90.00
_cell.angle_gamma   90.00
#
_symmetry.space_group_name_H-M   'P 1'
#
loop_
_entity.id
_entity.type
_entity.pdbx_description
1 polymer ?
#
loop_
_entity_poly.entity_id
_entity_poly.type
_entity_poly.pdbx_seq_one_letter_code
_entity_poly.pdbx_strand_id
1 'polypeptide(L)'
;MKAALVGATVGAIGLGAAEAVARARQRPGQIPALWARIAASGALAAPLGWAAGRLTGAGPVAVGTVTGTAVGAMGLRPQKVGLGPLVGAAVGLGFSVRQRSAPAPVVASTTVVAFRVLSSLLFRDPQVSLLAERVRPEELPFVVPLEARTRYVGTGYVRELARVLGGTYVEDATDVGIVASLDQLRGPDFDPARVDPRVREFYEHTTRFTLDIVPQWRLWVRPGYLVYRTLIARPLGQASVPMNQREALRGVRGRIDTITPEQDDDVAIRGWIRSFADNDEPIYVGIYTTYRHEGRGYVSVGFPIPQASFTATLLPRARPGGGLVLTSRSDLDQPGHYLTYVDPDTRDLTAMAVHGFAEQLDVYVRDDELRAEHSFWVFGIPFLVLHYRMHRKPAPSAL
;
A
#
# COMPACT_ATOMS: atom_id res chain seq x y z
N MET A 1 11.09 -28.86 -38.98
CA MET A 1 10.85 -29.56 -37.68
C MET A 1 12.15 -29.88 -36.94
N LYS A 2 13.13 -30.55 -37.55
CA LYS A 2 14.43 -30.89 -36.90
C LYS A 2 15.18 -29.69 -36.30
N ALA A 3 15.33 -28.58 -37.03
CA ALA A 3 16.02 -27.38 -36.51
C ALA A 3 15.32 -26.73 -35.30
N ALA A 4 13.99 -26.75 -35.27
CA ALA A 4 13.22 -26.22 -34.14
C ALA A 4 13.35 -27.12 -32.90
N LEU A 5 13.37 -28.45 -33.09
CA LEU A 5 13.61 -29.41 -32.01
C LEU A 5 15.01 -29.24 -31.42
N VAL A 6 16.04 -29.14 -32.27
CA VAL A 6 17.42 -28.90 -31.84
C VAL A 6 17.53 -27.59 -31.06
N GLY A 7 16.95 -26.49 -31.57
CA GLY A 7 16.94 -25.21 -30.87
C GLY A 7 16.24 -25.26 -29.50
N ALA A 8 15.11 -25.97 -29.40
CA ALA A 8 14.39 -26.17 -28.15
C ALA A 8 15.22 -26.99 -27.14
N THR A 9 15.88 -28.07 -27.58
CA THR A 9 16.75 -28.89 -26.73
C THR A 9 17.95 -28.10 -26.23
N VAL A 10 18.64 -27.37 -27.11
CA VAL A 10 19.79 -26.52 -26.72
C VAL A 10 19.36 -25.44 -25.74
N GLY A 11 18.22 -24.78 -25.98
CA GLY A 11 17.66 -23.78 -25.08
C GLY A 11 17.32 -24.35 -23.69
N ALA A 12 16.70 -25.53 -23.64
CA ALA A 12 16.36 -26.21 -22.39
C ALA A 12 17.61 -26.61 -21.59
N ILE A 13 18.65 -27.14 -22.25
CA ILE A 13 19.93 -27.46 -21.61
C ILE A 13 20.60 -26.19 -21.06
N GLY A 14 20.62 -25.12 -21.85
CA GLY A 14 21.18 -23.84 -21.42
C GLY A 14 20.46 -23.23 -20.21
N LEU A 15 19.11 -23.29 -20.21
CA LEU A 15 18.32 -22.83 -19.07
C LEU A 15 18.55 -23.71 -17.83
N GLY A 16 18.60 -25.03 -17.98
CA GLY A 16 18.89 -25.96 -16.88
C GLY A 16 20.26 -25.73 -16.27
N ALA A 17 21.28 -25.48 -17.10
CA ALA A 17 22.63 -25.12 -16.62
C ALA A 17 22.63 -23.77 -15.88
N ALA A 18 21.95 -22.76 -16.43
CA ALA A 18 21.78 -21.46 -15.78
C ALA A 18 21.09 -21.57 -14.42
N GLU A 19 20.02 -22.36 -14.33
CA GLU A 19 19.30 -22.60 -13.08
C GLU A 19 20.16 -23.37 -12.07
N ALA A 20 20.88 -24.42 -12.50
CA ALA A 20 21.79 -25.18 -11.64
C ALA A 20 22.87 -24.28 -11.02
N VAL A 21 23.50 -23.41 -11.83
CA VAL A 21 24.50 -22.44 -11.35
C VAL A 21 23.87 -21.43 -10.39
N ALA A 22 22.66 -20.95 -10.69
CA ALA A 22 21.96 -20.00 -9.81
C ALA A 22 21.62 -20.62 -8.47
N ARG A 23 21.11 -21.87 -8.45
CA ARG A 23 20.77 -22.64 -7.25
C ARG A 23 21.99 -22.96 -6.41
N ALA A 24 23.10 -23.38 -7.04
CA ALA A 24 24.34 -23.68 -6.34
C ALA A 24 24.95 -22.46 -5.60
N ARG A 25 24.64 -21.25 -6.05
CA ARG A 25 25.09 -19.99 -5.43
C ARG A 25 24.05 -19.34 -4.50
N GLN A 26 22.83 -19.87 -4.46
CA GLN A 26 21.72 -19.30 -3.71
C GLN A 26 21.85 -19.66 -2.22
N ARG A 27 21.78 -18.66 -1.33
CA ARG A 27 21.70 -18.91 0.11
C ARG A 27 20.28 -19.26 0.54
N PRO A 28 20.09 -19.95 1.68
CA PRO A 28 18.77 -20.18 2.27
C PRO A 28 17.98 -18.86 2.39
N GLY A 29 16.69 -18.89 2.04
CA GLY A 29 15.80 -17.72 2.11
C GLY A 29 15.98 -16.67 1.01
N GLN A 30 17.01 -16.76 0.16
CA GLN A 30 17.17 -15.83 -0.96
C GLN A 30 16.31 -16.22 -2.15
N ILE A 31 15.94 -15.26 -2.99
CA ILE A 31 15.37 -15.53 -4.32
C ILE A 31 16.50 -15.79 -5.34
N PRO A 32 16.24 -16.54 -6.44
CA PRO A 32 17.24 -16.77 -7.47
C PRO A 32 17.83 -15.47 -8.03
N ALA A 33 19.11 -15.53 -8.42
CA ALA A 33 19.84 -14.38 -8.93
C ALA A 33 19.11 -13.71 -10.11
N LEU A 34 19.23 -12.38 -10.21
CA LEU A 34 18.47 -11.59 -11.19
C LEU A 34 18.71 -12.08 -12.63
N TRP A 35 19.96 -12.34 -13.03
CA TRP A 35 20.29 -12.80 -14.37
C TRP A 35 19.60 -14.13 -14.73
N ALA A 36 19.50 -15.06 -13.78
CA ALA A 36 18.85 -16.35 -13.97
C ALA A 36 17.34 -16.18 -14.17
N ARG A 37 16.71 -15.30 -13.37
CA ARG A 37 15.30 -14.95 -13.53
C ARG A 37 14.99 -14.28 -14.88
N ILE A 38 15.89 -13.41 -15.36
CA ILE A 38 15.76 -12.78 -16.68
C ILE A 38 15.87 -13.83 -17.79
N ALA A 39 16.85 -14.73 -17.71
CA ALA A 39 17.02 -15.82 -18.67
C ALA A 39 15.79 -16.75 -18.71
N ALA A 40 15.29 -17.17 -17.55
CA ALA A 40 14.07 -17.96 -17.44
C ALA A 40 12.85 -17.26 -18.05
N SER A 41 12.67 -15.96 -17.77
CA SER A 41 11.57 -15.17 -18.36
C SER A 41 11.66 -15.13 -19.88
N GLY A 42 12.87 -14.93 -20.43
CA GLY A 42 13.10 -14.96 -21.87
C GLY A 42 12.84 -16.32 -22.50
N ALA A 43 13.20 -17.41 -21.82
CA ALA A 43 12.96 -18.77 -22.28
C ALA A 43 11.46 -19.10 -22.31
N LEU A 44 10.70 -18.68 -21.28
CA LEU A 44 9.24 -18.85 -21.22
C LEU A 44 8.50 -18.04 -22.29
N ALA A 45 9.05 -16.89 -22.70
CA ALA A 45 8.44 -16.06 -23.74
C ALA A 45 8.57 -16.65 -25.15
N ALA A 46 9.59 -17.47 -25.41
CA ALA A 46 9.84 -18.06 -26.71
C ALA A 46 8.70 -18.99 -27.22
N PRO A 47 8.20 -19.99 -26.47
CA PRO A 47 7.10 -20.84 -26.92
C PRO A 47 5.77 -20.06 -27.06
N LEU A 48 5.53 -19.06 -26.22
CA LEU A 48 4.37 -18.17 -26.34
C LEU A 48 4.44 -17.35 -27.63
N GLY A 49 5.61 -16.77 -27.93
CA GLY A 49 5.85 -16.07 -29.19
C GLY A 49 5.74 -16.98 -30.41
N TRP A 50 6.15 -18.24 -30.31
CA TRP A 50 5.96 -19.25 -31.37
C TRP A 50 4.48 -19.49 -31.67
N ALA A 51 3.68 -19.77 -30.63
CA ALA A 51 2.26 -20.03 -30.75
C ALA A 51 1.53 -18.81 -31.33
N ALA A 52 1.81 -17.61 -30.79
CA ALA A 52 1.22 -16.36 -31.27
C ALA A 52 1.59 -16.06 -32.72
N GLY A 53 2.86 -16.23 -33.10
CA GLY A 53 3.31 -16.02 -34.48
C GLY A 53 2.68 -16.99 -35.47
N ARG A 54 2.48 -18.25 -35.08
CA ARG A 54 1.81 -19.27 -35.91
C ARG A 54 0.32 -18.96 -36.13
N LEU A 55 -0.36 -18.43 -35.12
CA LEU A 55 -1.80 -18.15 -35.17
C LEU A 55 -2.13 -16.83 -35.90
N THR A 56 -1.25 -15.83 -35.84
CA THR A 56 -1.57 -14.47 -36.29
C THR A 56 -0.85 -14.06 -37.57
N GLY A 57 0.27 -14.69 -37.92
CA GLY A 57 1.14 -14.22 -39.01
C GLY A 57 1.72 -12.81 -38.79
N ALA A 58 1.65 -12.29 -37.57
CA ALA A 58 2.03 -10.92 -37.27
C ALA A 58 3.53 -10.65 -37.46
N GLY A 59 3.86 -9.47 -38.00
CA GLY A 59 5.24 -9.05 -38.20
C GLY A 59 6.01 -8.77 -36.89
N PRO A 60 7.35 -8.64 -36.94
CA PRO A 60 8.20 -8.44 -35.77
C PRO A 60 7.79 -7.26 -34.87
N VAL A 61 7.38 -6.13 -35.44
CA VAL A 61 6.92 -4.95 -34.69
C VAL A 61 5.67 -5.27 -33.86
N ALA A 62 4.70 -5.96 -34.46
CA ALA A 62 3.46 -6.32 -33.78
C ALA A 62 3.71 -7.35 -32.67
N VAL A 63 4.48 -8.41 -32.96
CA VAL A 63 4.87 -9.42 -31.96
C VAL A 63 5.62 -8.78 -30.80
N GLY A 64 6.61 -7.94 -31.10
CA GLY A 64 7.38 -7.21 -30.09
C GLY A 64 6.50 -6.32 -29.23
N THR A 65 5.67 -5.48 -29.85
CA THR A 65 4.77 -4.55 -29.13
C THR A 65 3.81 -5.30 -28.21
N VAL A 66 3.13 -6.35 -28.70
CA VAL A 66 2.20 -7.15 -27.88
C VAL A 66 2.92 -7.85 -26.72
N THR A 67 4.09 -8.46 -26.99
CA THR A 67 4.89 -9.10 -25.94
C THR A 67 5.33 -8.09 -24.90
N GLY A 68 5.77 -6.91 -25.36
CA GLY A 68 6.15 -5.77 -24.53
C GLY A 68 5.01 -5.28 -23.66
N THR A 69 3.81 -5.11 -24.22
CA THR A 69 2.60 -4.76 -23.47
C THR A 69 2.27 -5.79 -22.40
N ALA A 70 2.33 -7.09 -22.73
CA ALA A 70 2.02 -8.16 -21.78
C ALA A 70 3.00 -8.16 -20.60
N VAL A 71 4.31 -8.12 -20.86
CA VAL A 71 5.33 -8.09 -19.78
C VAL A 71 5.32 -6.77 -19.02
N GLY A 72 4.99 -5.66 -19.68
CA GLY A 72 4.81 -4.35 -19.07
C GLY A 72 3.63 -4.34 -18.09
N ALA A 73 2.50 -4.91 -18.50
CA ALA A 73 1.28 -5.00 -17.70
C ALA A 73 1.46 -5.86 -16.44
N MET A 74 2.37 -6.85 -16.46
CA MET A 74 2.76 -7.62 -15.27
C MET A 74 3.62 -6.81 -14.29
N GLY A 75 4.11 -5.63 -14.68
CA GLY A 75 4.87 -4.75 -13.81
C GLY A 75 3.97 -4.01 -12.82
N LEU A 76 4.35 -4.00 -11.53
CA LEU A 76 3.61 -3.25 -10.50
C LEU A 76 3.58 -1.73 -10.75
N ARG A 77 4.59 -1.17 -11.43
CA ARG A 77 4.75 0.28 -11.64
C ARG A 77 4.08 0.75 -12.95
N PRO A 78 3.27 1.83 -12.97
CA PRO A 78 2.70 2.40 -14.21
C PRO A 78 3.76 2.72 -15.27
N GLN A 79 4.95 3.16 -14.86
CA GLN A 79 6.06 3.44 -15.75
C GLN A 79 6.54 2.17 -16.49
N LYS A 80 6.47 0.99 -15.85
CA LYS A 80 6.79 -0.29 -16.48
C LYS A 80 5.72 -0.70 -17.49
N VAL A 81 4.45 -0.42 -17.20
CA VAL A 81 3.33 -0.64 -18.11
C VAL A 81 3.52 0.16 -19.40
N GLY A 82 3.91 1.44 -19.29
CA GLY A 82 4.22 2.27 -20.46
C GLY A 82 5.51 1.90 -21.19
N LEU A 83 6.56 1.49 -20.46
CA LEU A 83 7.84 1.10 -21.05
C LEU A 83 7.75 -0.18 -21.89
N GLY A 84 6.91 -1.13 -21.47
CA GLY A 84 6.69 -2.41 -22.13
C GLY A 84 6.49 -2.32 -23.66
N PRO A 85 5.39 -1.69 -24.14
CA PRO A 85 5.12 -1.56 -25.56
C PRO A 85 6.21 -0.81 -26.32
N LEU A 86 6.82 0.21 -25.72
CA LEU A 86 7.90 0.99 -26.35
C LEU A 86 9.15 0.13 -26.60
N VAL A 87 9.57 -0.65 -25.60
CA VAL A 87 10.69 -1.59 -25.75
C VAL A 87 10.35 -2.66 -26.78
N GLY A 88 9.13 -3.19 -26.72
CA GLY A 88 8.65 -4.19 -27.68
C GLY A 88 8.68 -3.70 -29.13
N ALA A 89 8.15 -2.50 -29.38
CA ALA A 89 8.15 -1.87 -30.69
C ALA A 89 9.58 -1.62 -31.19
N ALA A 90 10.47 -1.11 -30.33
CA ALA A 90 11.87 -0.85 -30.68
C ALA A 90 12.62 -2.13 -31.04
N VAL A 91 12.44 -3.21 -30.27
CA VAL A 91 13.02 -4.53 -30.57
C VAL A 91 12.49 -5.05 -31.91
N GLY A 92 11.17 -4.98 -32.12
CA GLY A 92 10.55 -5.40 -33.38
C GLY A 92 11.05 -4.61 -34.59
N LEU A 93 11.18 -3.29 -34.48
CA LEU A 93 11.74 -2.42 -35.51
C LEU A 93 13.20 -2.78 -35.82
N GLY A 94 14.01 -3.04 -34.79
CA GLY A 94 15.40 -3.47 -34.95
C GLY A 94 15.55 -4.77 -35.75
N PHE A 95 14.60 -5.70 -35.59
CA PHE A 95 14.54 -6.91 -36.41
C PHE A 95 14.00 -6.66 -37.82
N SER A 96 13.04 -5.77 -37.99
CA SER A 96 12.48 -5.40 -39.30
C SER A 96 13.49 -4.67 -40.21
N VAL A 97 14.31 -3.75 -39.66
CA VAL A 97 15.29 -2.97 -40.43
C VAL A 97 16.45 -3.84 -40.95
N ARG A 98 16.78 -4.93 -40.26
CA ARG A 98 17.89 -5.84 -40.65
C ARG A 98 17.57 -6.79 -41.81
N GLN A 99 16.43 -6.65 -42.49
CA GLN A 99 15.95 -7.51 -43.60
C GLN A 99 16.01 -9.03 -43.32
N ARG A 100 16.01 -9.44 -42.05
CA ARG A 100 15.88 -10.84 -41.65
C ARG A 100 14.50 -11.03 -41.09
N SER A 101 13.71 -11.93 -41.69
CA SER A 101 12.44 -12.42 -41.13
C SER A 101 12.71 -13.10 -39.79
N ALA A 102 12.87 -12.30 -38.74
CA ALA A 102 13.16 -12.79 -37.41
C ALA A 102 11.96 -13.62 -36.93
N PRO A 103 12.17 -14.90 -36.56
CA PRO A 103 11.08 -15.72 -36.06
C PRO A 103 10.43 -15.07 -34.84
N ALA A 104 9.10 -15.09 -34.75
CA ALA A 104 8.34 -14.57 -33.61
C ALA A 104 8.85 -15.01 -32.22
N PRO A 105 9.33 -16.26 -32.00
CA PRO A 105 9.92 -16.68 -30.73
C PRO A 105 11.14 -15.84 -30.32
N VAL A 106 11.98 -15.49 -31.30
CA VAL A 106 13.20 -14.70 -31.07
C VAL A 106 12.84 -13.27 -30.71
N VAL A 107 11.87 -12.68 -31.42
CA VAL A 107 11.37 -11.33 -31.13
C VAL A 107 10.76 -11.26 -29.73
N ALA A 108 9.89 -12.22 -29.37
CA ALA A 108 9.25 -12.27 -28.06
C ALA A 108 10.27 -12.46 -26.93
N SER A 109 11.19 -13.42 -27.06
CA SER A 109 12.25 -13.68 -26.08
C SER A 109 13.17 -12.47 -25.90
N THR A 110 13.62 -11.87 -27.01
CA THR A 110 14.47 -10.67 -26.98
C THR A 110 13.74 -9.50 -26.34
N THR A 111 12.44 -9.32 -26.63
CA THR A 111 11.62 -8.27 -26.02
C THR A 111 11.54 -8.43 -24.51
N VAL A 112 11.24 -9.64 -24.01
CA VAL A 112 11.15 -9.89 -22.56
C VAL A 112 12.50 -9.69 -21.88
N VAL A 113 13.59 -10.19 -22.47
CA VAL A 113 14.95 -10.00 -21.91
C VAL A 113 15.31 -8.52 -21.89
N ALA A 114 15.15 -7.80 -23.01
CA ALA A 114 15.46 -6.38 -23.12
C ALA A 114 14.64 -5.56 -22.12
N PHE A 115 13.32 -5.80 -22.05
CA PHE A 115 12.45 -5.14 -21.09
C PHE A 115 12.87 -5.41 -19.65
N ARG A 116 13.20 -6.67 -19.32
CA ARG A 116 13.58 -7.07 -17.96
C ARG A 116 14.92 -6.48 -17.53
N VAL A 117 15.91 -6.43 -18.43
CA VAL A 117 17.21 -5.79 -18.22
C VAL A 117 17.01 -4.29 -18.04
N LEU A 118 16.34 -3.62 -18.99
CA LEU A 118 16.11 -2.18 -18.95
C LEU A 118 15.30 -1.78 -17.71
N SER A 119 14.26 -2.56 -17.37
CA SER A 119 13.47 -2.35 -16.16
C SER A 119 14.30 -2.49 -14.88
N SER A 120 15.27 -3.41 -14.84
CA SER A 120 16.14 -3.56 -13.67
C SER A 120 17.17 -2.42 -13.55
N LEU A 121 17.57 -1.83 -14.68
CA LEU A 121 18.51 -0.71 -14.70
C LEU A 121 17.82 0.62 -14.36
N LEU A 122 16.61 0.84 -14.90
CA LEU A 122 15.85 2.09 -14.74
C LEU A 122 15.04 2.15 -13.44
N PHE A 123 14.59 1.01 -12.90
CA PHE A 123 13.73 0.95 -11.72
C PHE A 123 14.37 0.10 -10.63
N ARG A 124 15.42 0.66 -10.01
CA ARG A 124 16.26 -0.03 -9.01
C ARG A 124 15.60 -0.16 -7.64
N ASP A 125 14.74 0.78 -7.28
CA ASP A 125 14.20 0.82 -5.91
C ASP A 125 13.17 -0.32 -5.68
N PRO A 126 13.30 -1.10 -4.61
CA PRO A 126 12.27 -2.05 -4.24
C PRO A 126 10.96 -1.28 -3.98
N GLN A 127 9.83 -1.79 -4.44
CA GLN A 127 8.50 -1.23 -4.08
C GLN A 127 7.85 -1.99 -2.94
N VAL A 128 8.28 -3.24 -2.78
CA VAL A 128 7.98 -4.10 -1.64
C VAL A 128 9.27 -4.83 -1.30
N SER A 129 9.59 -4.93 -0.02
CA SER A 129 10.69 -5.76 0.47
C SER A 129 10.24 -6.55 1.70
N LEU A 130 10.67 -7.80 1.81
CA LEU A 130 10.58 -8.52 3.07
C LEU A 130 11.47 -7.79 4.09
N LEU A 131 10.85 -7.31 5.17
CA LEU A 131 11.51 -6.56 6.22
C LEU A 131 11.99 -7.50 7.33
N ALA A 132 11.10 -8.38 7.77
CA ALA A 132 11.37 -9.35 8.81
C ALA A 132 10.51 -10.61 8.59
N GLU A 133 10.99 -11.76 9.06
CA GLU A 133 10.30 -13.04 9.01
C GLU A 133 10.32 -13.67 10.40
N ARG A 134 9.15 -14.06 10.90
CA ARG A 134 8.96 -14.74 12.19
C ARG A 134 9.70 -14.04 13.36
N VAL A 135 9.44 -12.75 13.52
CA VAL A 135 9.96 -11.94 14.63
C VAL A 135 8.86 -11.61 15.61
N ARG A 136 9.21 -11.33 16.87
CA ARG A 136 8.21 -10.97 17.87
C ARG A 136 7.72 -9.53 17.67
N PRO A 137 6.48 -9.19 18.10
CA PRO A 137 5.93 -7.85 17.96
C PRO A 137 6.80 -6.71 18.51
N GLU A 138 7.53 -6.95 19.61
CA GLU A 138 8.35 -5.92 20.27
C GLU A 138 9.56 -5.50 19.42
N GLU A 139 9.97 -6.32 18.46
CA GLU A 139 11.07 -6.04 17.54
C GLU A 139 10.62 -5.10 16.40
N LEU A 140 9.32 -4.94 16.20
CA LEU A 140 8.74 -4.06 15.18
C LEU A 140 7.74 -3.07 15.82
N PRO A 141 8.17 -2.16 16.71
CA PRO A 141 7.27 -1.28 17.45
C PRO A 141 6.49 -0.30 16.56
N PHE A 142 6.93 -0.11 15.31
CA PHE A 142 6.24 0.69 14.31
C PHE A 142 5.00 0.03 13.71
N VAL A 143 4.88 -1.31 13.74
CA VAL A 143 3.70 -2.00 13.20
C VAL A 143 2.61 -2.16 14.25
N VAL A 144 1.34 -2.20 13.82
CA VAL A 144 0.18 -2.45 14.69
C VAL A 144 -0.36 -3.84 14.38
N PRO A 145 0.06 -4.89 15.11
CA PRO A 145 -0.23 -6.29 14.78
C PRO A 145 -1.59 -6.73 15.33
N LEU A 146 -2.63 -5.95 15.03
CA LEU A 146 -4.01 -6.24 15.40
C LEU A 146 -4.76 -6.64 14.13
N GLU A 147 -4.67 -7.92 13.78
CA GLU A 147 -5.31 -8.47 12.57
C GLU A 147 -6.82 -8.71 12.76
N ALA A 148 -7.56 -8.86 11.66
CA ALA A 148 -8.91 -9.42 11.71
C ALA A 148 -8.84 -10.95 11.70
N ARG A 149 -9.63 -11.60 12.57
CA ARG A 149 -9.78 -13.06 12.60
C ARG A 149 -10.89 -13.56 11.67
N THR A 150 -11.71 -12.64 11.17
CA THR A 150 -12.81 -12.89 10.24
C THR A 150 -12.45 -12.42 8.83
N ARG A 151 -13.17 -12.92 7.82
CA ARG A 151 -12.96 -12.50 6.42
C ARG A 151 -13.42 -11.07 6.13
N TYR A 152 -14.36 -10.57 6.94
CA TYR A 152 -14.98 -9.26 6.78
C TYR A 152 -14.76 -8.47 8.07
N VAL A 153 -14.04 -7.35 7.97
CA VAL A 153 -13.66 -6.52 9.13
C VAL A 153 -14.89 -5.80 9.69
N GLY A 154 -15.50 -4.94 8.87
CA GLY A 154 -16.73 -4.23 9.22
C GLY A 154 -16.64 -3.32 10.45
N THR A 155 -17.78 -2.72 10.80
CA THR A 155 -17.92 -1.84 11.98
C THR A 155 -17.89 -2.61 13.31
N GLY A 156 -17.99 -3.94 13.27
CA GLY A 156 -17.95 -4.81 14.45
C GLY A 156 -16.54 -5.20 14.92
N TYR A 157 -15.49 -4.91 14.13
CA TYR A 157 -14.13 -5.38 14.38
C TYR A 157 -13.61 -5.05 15.80
N VAL A 158 -13.77 -3.82 16.28
CA VAL A 158 -13.19 -3.39 17.57
C VAL A 158 -13.84 -4.16 18.73
N ARG A 159 -15.14 -4.46 18.63
CA ARG A 159 -15.85 -5.30 19.60
C ARG A 159 -15.34 -6.74 19.59
N GLU A 160 -15.02 -7.29 18.42
CA GLU A 160 -14.43 -8.63 18.32
C GLU A 160 -13.00 -8.65 18.89
N LEU A 161 -12.21 -7.63 18.59
CA LEU A 161 -10.88 -7.46 19.11
C LEU A 161 -10.87 -7.42 20.65
N ALA A 162 -11.82 -6.71 21.26
CA ALA A 162 -11.95 -6.66 22.72
C ALA A 162 -12.16 -8.04 23.35
N ARG A 163 -12.94 -8.93 22.70
CA ARG A 163 -13.13 -10.31 23.19
C ARG A 163 -11.86 -11.15 23.13
N VAL A 164 -10.95 -10.83 22.19
CA VAL A 164 -9.69 -11.54 22.01
C VAL A 164 -8.64 -11.05 22.99
N LEU A 165 -8.53 -9.74 23.17
CA LEU A 165 -7.53 -9.13 24.06
C LEU A 165 -7.94 -9.20 25.54
N GLY A 166 -9.25 -9.31 25.83
CA GLY A 166 -9.79 -9.00 27.14
C GLY A 166 -9.87 -7.48 27.36
N GLY A 167 -10.62 -7.05 28.39
CA GLY A 167 -10.79 -5.64 28.72
C GLY A 167 -12.19 -5.07 28.52
N THR A 168 -12.34 -3.82 28.92
CA THR A 168 -13.60 -3.07 28.86
C THR A 168 -13.75 -2.42 27.49
N TYR A 169 -14.77 -2.83 26.75
CA TYR A 169 -15.14 -2.24 25.47
C TYR A 169 -16.19 -1.14 25.64
N VAL A 170 -15.94 0.03 25.05
CA VAL A 170 -16.88 1.14 24.99
C VAL A 170 -17.11 1.51 23.52
N GLU A 171 -18.37 1.41 23.08
CA GLU A 171 -18.80 1.82 21.75
C GLU A 171 -19.10 3.33 21.70
N ASP A 172 -18.73 3.99 20.61
CA ASP A 172 -18.97 5.43 20.38
C ASP A 172 -18.57 6.29 21.60
N ALA A 173 -17.34 6.07 22.07
CA ALA A 173 -16.80 6.70 23.26
C ALA A 173 -16.86 8.23 23.14
N THR A 174 -17.36 8.89 24.20
CA THR A 174 -17.51 10.34 24.22
C THR A 174 -16.23 11.01 24.68
N ASP A 175 -15.96 12.19 24.14
CA ASP A 175 -14.84 13.05 24.53
C ASP A 175 -13.41 12.47 24.39
N VAL A 176 -13.23 11.47 23.52
CA VAL A 176 -11.94 10.87 23.21
C VAL A 176 -11.39 11.32 21.85
N GLY A 177 -10.07 11.26 21.69
CA GLY A 177 -9.38 11.50 20.42
C GLY A 177 -8.69 10.26 19.87
N ILE A 178 -8.12 10.39 18.67
CA ILE A 178 -7.32 9.32 18.05
C ILE A 178 -5.97 9.12 18.76
N VAL A 179 -5.50 10.11 19.50
CA VAL A 179 -4.33 10.01 20.38
C VAL A 179 -4.70 10.44 21.79
N ALA A 180 -4.02 9.89 22.80
CA ALA A 180 -4.23 10.28 24.20
C ALA A 180 -3.75 11.71 24.47
N SER A 181 -2.56 12.04 23.94
CA SER A 181 -1.93 13.34 24.09
C SER A 181 -0.95 13.54 22.94
N LEU A 182 -0.95 14.74 22.35
CA LEU A 182 0.04 15.13 21.36
C LEU A 182 1.46 15.25 21.94
N ASP A 183 1.60 15.31 23.26
CA ASP A 183 2.91 15.41 23.91
C ASP A 183 3.75 14.15 23.70
N GLN A 184 3.10 13.01 23.49
CA GLN A 184 3.75 11.74 23.12
C GLN A 184 4.48 11.83 21.76
N LEU A 185 4.05 12.73 20.88
CA LEU A 185 4.60 12.92 19.53
C LEU A 185 5.82 13.85 19.49
N ARG A 186 6.19 14.46 20.63
CA ARG A 186 7.34 15.36 20.74
C ARG A 186 8.61 14.73 20.17
N GLY A 187 9.34 15.49 19.36
CA GLY A 187 10.64 15.10 18.80
C GLY A 187 11.37 16.30 18.20
N PRO A 188 12.55 16.10 17.60
CA PRO A 188 13.37 17.17 17.03
C PRO A 188 12.65 18.01 15.96
N ASP A 189 11.73 17.39 15.19
CA ASP A 189 11.01 18.07 14.10
C ASP A 189 9.58 18.53 14.50
N PHE A 190 9.17 18.28 15.74
CA PHE A 190 7.81 18.58 16.21
C PHE A 190 7.77 18.91 17.71
N ASP A 191 7.36 20.14 18.01
CA ASP A 191 7.06 20.62 19.36
C ASP A 191 5.55 20.82 19.55
N PRO A 192 4.87 19.97 20.34
CA PRO A 192 3.42 20.00 20.52
C PRO A 192 2.93 21.24 21.28
N ALA A 193 3.82 22.01 21.91
CA ALA A 193 3.48 23.30 22.54
C ALA A 193 3.26 24.43 21.52
N ARG A 194 3.72 24.26 20.28
CA ARG A 194 3.62 25.26 19.20
C ARG A 194 2.44 25.02 18.26
N VAL A 195 1.63 23.99 18.53
CA VAL A 195 0.47 23.60 17.73
C VAL A 195 -0.72 24.49 18.08
N ASP A 196 -1.51 24.89 17.09
CA ASP A 196 -2.75 25.63 17.30
C ASP A 196 -3.69 24.80 18.21
N PRO A 197 -4.29 25.40 19.25
CA PRO A 197 -5.15 24.67 20.19
C PRO A 197 -6.28 23.89 19.52
N ARG A 198 -6.82 24.34 18.38
CA ARG A 198 -7.87 23.61 17.65
C ARG A 198 -7.34 22.36 16.95
N VAL A 199 -6.11 22.41 16.44
CA VAL A 199 -5.44 21.24 15.88
C VAL A 199 -5.17 20.23 17.00
N ARG A 200 -4.70 20.70 18.17
CA ARG A 200 -4.52 19.85 19.35
C ARG A 200 -5.84 19.22 19.80
N GLU A 201 -6.89 20.01 19.96
CA GLU A 201 -8.22 19.53 20.35
C GLU A 201 -8.75 18.48 19.37
N PHE A 202 -8.53 18.64 18.07
CA PHE A 202 -8.97 17.65 17.09
C PHE A 202 -8.30 16.28 17.26
N TYR A 203 -7.00 16.24 17.57
CA TYR A 203 -6.28 14.98 17.76
C TYR A 203 -6.59 14.32 19.11
N GLU A 204 -6.72 15.11 20.17
CA GLU A 204 -6.96 14.64 21.55
C GLU A 204 -8.45 14.42 21.87
N HIS A 205 -9.37 15.05 21.12
CA HIS A 205 -10.82 14.97 21.30
C HIS A 205 -11.58 14.89 19.96
N THR A 206 -11.11 14.03 19.06
CA THR A 206 -11.68 13.82 17.72
C THR A 206 -13.19 13.59 17.70
N THR A 207 -13.78 12.94 18.72
CA THR A 207 -15.23 12.70 18.74
C THR A 207 -16.07 13.97 18.90
N ARG A 208 -15.47 15.11 19.29
CA ARG A 208 -16.11 16.44 19.27
C ARG A 208 -16.31 17.00 17.87
N PHE A 209 -15.76 16.38 16.83
CA PHE A 209 -15.80 16.91 15.46
C PHE A 209 -16.62 16.01 14.51
N THR A 210 -17.27 16.64 13.53
CA THR A 210 -17.72 16.00 12.30
C THR A 210 -16.73 16.32 11.18
N LEU A 211 -16.63 15.43 10.20
CA LEU A 211 -15.69 15.58 9.09
C LEU A 211 -16.41 15.43 7.76
N ASP A 212 -16.26 16.45 6.93
CA ASP A 212 -16.63 16.39 5.51
C ASP A 212 -15.40 16.03 4.69
N ILE A 213 -15.55 15.09 3.77
CA ILE A 213 -14.44 14.56 2.96
C ILE A 213 -14.73 14.78 1.49
N VAL A 214 -13.87 15.53 0.79
CA VAL A 214 -13.95 15.70 -0.65
C VAL A 214 -12.77 14.99 -1.32
N PRO A 215 -13.00 13.83 -1.97
CA PRO A 215 -11.93 13.10 -2.64
C PRO A 215 -11.60 13.70 -4.02
N GLN A 216 -10.32 13.89 -4.29
CA GLN A 216 -9.78 14.34 -5.56
C GLN A 216 -8.87 13.25 -6.15
N TRP A 217 -9.45 12.40 -6.99
CA TRP A 217 -8.75 11.32 -7.69
C TRP A 217 -8.09 11.81 -8.98
N ARG A 218 -6.89 11.32 -9.29
CA ARG A 218 -6.32 11.45 -10.64
C ARG A 218 -7.08 10.54 -11.63
N LEU A 219 -7.34 11.05 -12.82
CA LEU A 219 -8.17 10.37 -13.84
C LEU A 219 -7.64 8.98 -14.22
N TRP A 220 -6.32 8.82 -14.33
CA TRP A 220 -5.68 7.57 -14.74
C TRP A 220 -5.89 6.41 -13.74
N VAL A 221 -6.24 6.70 -12.48
CA VAL A 221 -6.35 5.73 -11.38
C VAL A 221 -7.75 5.14 -11.28
N ARG A 222 -8.77 5.93 -11.65
CA ARG A 222 -10.19 5.60 -11.45
C ARG A 222 -10.62 4.22 -11.96
N PRO A 223 -10.24 3.76 -13.17
CA PRO A 223 -10.64 2.43 -13.64
C PRO A 223 -10.01 1.30 -12.83
N GLY A 224 -8.72 1.41 -12.47
CA GLY A 224 -8.05 0.41 -11.65
C GLY A 224 -8.62 0.36 -10.22
N TYR A 225 -8.92 1.52 -9.65
CA TYR A 225 -9.51 1.61 -8.32
C TYR A 225 -10.94 1.06 -8.27
N LEU A 226 -11.74 1.19 -9.34
CA LEU A 226 -13.05 0.53 -9.46
C LEU A 226 -12.95 -0.99 -9.30
N VAL A 227 -11.98 -1.60 -9.99
CA VAL A 227 -11.73 -3.04 -9.93
C VAL A 227 -11.27 -3.43 -8.52
N TYR A 228 -10.28 -2.72 -7.98
CA TYR A 228 -9.80 -2.94 -6.61
C TYR A 228 -10.94 -2.82 -5.58
N ARG A 229 -11.75 -1.77 -5.66
CA ARG A 229 -12.85 -1.52 -4.72
C ARG A 229 -13.87 -2.66 -4.75
N THR A 230 -14.21 -3.14 -5.94
CA THR A 230 -15.26 -4.16 -6.14
C THR A 230 -14.77 -5.55 -5.72
N LEU A 231 -13.53 -5.90 -6.08
CA LEU A 231 -13.02 -7.26 -5.88
C LEU A 231 -12.29 -7.45 -4.56
N ILE A 232 -11.73 -6.38 -3.98
CA ILE A 232 -10.90 -6.44 -2.77
C ILE A 232 -11.54 -5.64 -1.64
N ALA A 233 -11.69 -4.32 -1.79
CA ALA A 233 -12.04 -3.45 -0.66
C ALA A 233 -13.41 -3.76 -0.03
N ARG A 234 -14.46 -3.89 -0.86
CA ARG A 234 -15.82 -4.18 -0.40
C ARG A 234 -15.96 -5.57 0.24
N PRO A 235 -15.50 -6.66 -0.39
CA PRO A 235 -15.54 -7.99 0.24
C PRO A 235 -14.77 -8.06 1.56
N LEU A 236 -13.70 -7.27 1.70
CA LEU A 236 -12.88 -7.19 2.91
C LEU A 236 -13.54 -6.35 4.02
N GLY A 237 -14.43 -5.43 3.65
CA GLY A 237 -14.99 -4.42 4.56
C GLY A 237 -13.96 -3.35 4.96
N GLN A 238 -12.98 -3.08 4.09
CA GLN A 238 -11.88 -2.16 4.38
C GLN A 238 -11.35 -1.43 3.13
N ALA A 239 -10.88 -0.19 3.29
CA ALA A 239 -10.25 0.67 2.31
C ALA A 239 -11.16 1.07 1.13
N SER A 240 -12.47 1.22 1.39
CA SER A 240 -13.47 1.65 0.41
C SER A 240 -13.63 3.18 0.43
N VAL A 241 -12.58 3.90 0.03
CA VAL A 241 -12.60 5.36 -0.07
C VAL A 241 -13.60 5.83 -1.15
N PRO A 242 -14.41 6.89 -0.90
CA PRO A 242 -15.38 7.41 -1.87
C PRO A 242 -14.71 7.87 -3.18
N MET A 243 -15.34 7.57 -4.32
CA MET A 243 -14.81 7.89 -5.65
C MET A 243 -15.36 9.17 -6.27
N ASN A 244 -16.54 9.59 -5.82
CA ASN A 244 -17.31 10.65 -6.44
C ASN A 244 -17.85 11.62 -5.38
N GLN A 245 -18.00 12.89 -5.75
CA GLN A 245 -18.65 13.90 -4.91
C GLN A 245 -20.05 13.46 -4.45
N ARG A 246 -20.81 12.72 -5.28
CA ARG A 246 -22.11 12.15 -4.88
C ARG A 246 -22.03 11.14 -3.74
N GLU A 247 -20.95 10.37 -3.65
CA GLU A 247 -20.73 9.45 -2.51
C GLU A 247 -20.24 10.21 -1.28
N ALA A 248 -19.45 11.27 -1.46
CA ALA A 248 -19.08 12.18 -0.37
C ALA A 248 -20.32 12.88 0.23
N LEU A 249 -21.32 13.19 -0.61
CA LEU A 249 -22.60 13.78 -0.20
C LEU A 249 -23.51 12.82 0.57
N ARG A 250 -23.22 11.50 0.60
CA ARG A 250 -23.98 10.54 1.43
C ARG A 250 -23.72 10.72 2.93
N GLY A 251 -22.74 11.55 3.29
CA GLY A 251 -22.31 11.77 4.66
C GLY A 251 -21.46 10.61 5.18
N VAL A 252 -20.47 10.94 6.00
CA VAL A 252 -19.60 9.96 6.66
C VAL A 252 -19.89 10.00 8.16
N ARG A 253 -20.29 8.87 8.74
CA ARG A 253 -20.36 8.73 10.19
C ARG A 253 -19.01 8.23 10.69
N GLY A 254 -18.41 8.98 11.60
CA GLY A 254 -17.20 8.56 12.31
C GLY A 254 -17.53 8.33 13.78
N ARG A 255 -17.12 7.18 14.32
CA ARG A 255 -17.15 6.89 15.77
C ARG A 255 -15.82 6.32 16.23
N ILE A 256 -15.46 6.56 17.49
CA ILE A 256 -14.28 5.95 18.10
C ILE A 256 -14.77 4.94 19.13
N ASP A 257 -14.40 3.69 18.92
CA ASP A 257 -14.61 2.63 19.89
C ASP A 257 -13.30 2.43 20.67
N THR A 258 -13.38 2.25 21.98
CA THR A 258 -12.20 2.09 22.84
C THR A 258 -12.20 0.74 23.54
N ILE A 259 -11.00 0.17 23.72
CA ILE A 259 -10.77 -1.02 24.53
C ILE A 259 -9.75 -0.64 25.59
N THR A 260 -10.12 -0.74 26.86
CA THR A 260 -9.21 -0.58 27.99
C THR A 260 -8.84 -1.96 28.51
N PRO A 261 -7.59 -2.43 28.30
CA PRO A 261 -7.13 -3.72 28.81
C PRO A 261 -7.19 -3.78 30.34
N GLU A 262 -7.54 -4.93 30.92
CA GLU A 262 -7.65 -5.10 32.39
C GLU A 262 -6.34 -4.85 33.16
N GLN A 263 -5.21 -4.88 32.46
CA GLN A 263 -3.86 -4.82 33.05
C GLN A 263 -3.26 -3.40 33.00
N ASP A 264 -3.87 -2.50 32.24
CA ASP A 264 -3.35 -1.15 32.00
C ASP A 264 -4.52 -0.19 31.67
N ASP A 265 -5.11 0.39 32.73
CA ASP A 265 -6.23 1.32 32.62
C ASP A 265 -5.88 2.61 31.84
N ASP A 266 -4.59 2.93 31.71
CA ASP A 266 -4.11 4.15 31.05
C ASP A 266 -3.97 4.00 29.53
N VAL A 267 -3.82 2.77 29.01
CA VAL A 267 -3.59 2.51 27.58
C VAL A 267 -4.87 1.97 26.92
N ALA A 268 -5.77 2.89 26.58
CA ALA A 268 -6.91 2.58 25.75
C ALA A 268 -6.50 2.38 24.27
N ILE A 269 -6.78 1.20 23.71
CA ILE A 269 -6.74 0.96 22.26
C ILE A 269 -7.90 1.73 21.64
N ARG A 270 -7.61 2.54 20.63
CA ARG A 270 -8.60 3.42 19.99
C ARG A 270 -8.83 3.00 18.55
N GLY A 271 -10.02 2.47 18.27
CA GLY A 271 -10.46 2.11 16.93
C GLY A 271 -11.32 3.20 16.33
N TRP A 272 -10.80 3.90 15.33
CA TRP A 272 -11.60 4.85 14.56
C TRP A 272 -12.31 4.14 13.41
N ILE A 273 -13.63 4.11 13.49
CA ILE A 273 -14.50 3.47 12.51
C ILE A 273 -15.17 4.57 11.70
N ARG A 274 -15.10 4.45 10.38
CA ARG A 274 -15.85 5.30 9.45
C ARG A 274 -16.71 4.45 8.54
N SER A 275 -17.99 4.80 8.45
CA SER A 275 -18.97 4.20 7.55
C SER A 275 -19.78 5.26 6.81
N PHE A 276 -20.41 4.87 5.70
CA PHE A 276 -21.38 5.72 5.02
C PHE A 276 -22.62 5.90 5.91
N ALA A 277 -23.10 7.14 6.06
CA ALA A 277 -24.14 7.45 7.03
C ALA A 277 -25.51 6.83 6.71
N ASP A 278 -25.75 6.43 5.45
CA ASP A 278 -27.04 5.95 4.99
C ASP A 278 -27.21 4.41 5.03
N ASN A 279 -26.12 3.65 4.90
CA ASN A 279 -26.18 2.18 4.87
C ASN A 279 -25.17 1.46 5.78
N ASP A 280 -24.42 2.22 6.60
CA ASP A 280 -23.36 1.72 7.49
C ASP A 280 -22.27 0.88 6.77
N GLU A 281 -22.16 0.98 5.44
CA GLU A 281 -21.09 0.33 4.68
C GLU A 281 -19.74 0.90 5.16
N PRO A 282 -18.81 0.06 5.66
CA PRO A 282 -17.55 0.52 6.21
C PRO A 282 -16.69 1.13 5.11
N ILE A 283 -16.20 2.34 5.38
CA ILE A 283 -15.18 3.01 4.57
C ILE A 283 -13.81 2.49 5.02
N TYR A 284 -13.52 2.63 6.32
CA TYR A 284 -12.40 1.96 6.96
C TYR A 284 -12.52 1.85 8.48
N VAL A 285 -11.75 0.91 9.04
CA VAL A 285 -11.44 0.82 10.47
C VAL A 285 -9.94 0.96 10.64
N GLY A 286 -9.51 1.86 11.53
CA GLY A 286 -8.09 2.06 11.83
C GLY A 286 -7.85 2.07 13.34
N ILE A 287 -6.86 1.31 13.79
CA ILE A 287 -6.42 1.30 15.19
C ILE A 287 -5.24 2.25 15.34
N TYR A 288 -5.44 3.32 16.12
CA TYR A 288 -4.42 4.33 16.33
C TYR A 288 -3.62 4.01 17.58
N THR A 289 -2.29 3.96 17.40
CA THR A 289 -1.34 3.85 18.50
C THR A 289 -0.27 4.93 18.37
N THR A 290 0.33 5.28 19.48
CA THR A 290 1.49 6.15 19.56
C THR A 290 2.62 5.39 20.22
N TYR A 291 3.83 5.61 19.76
CA TYR A 291 5.00 5.04 20.41
C TYR A 291 6.20 5.97 20.24
N ARG A 292 7.25 5.72 21.01
CA ARG A 292 8.48 6.52 20.99
C ARG A 292 9.67 5.64 20.64
N HIS A 293 10.55 6.16 19.80
CA HIS A 293 11.80 5.52 19.42
C HIS A 293 12.87 6.60 19.21
N GLU A 294 14.04 6.41 19.83
CA GLU A 294 15.19 7.33 19.76
C GLU A 294 14.82 8.82 19.98
N GLY A 295 14.03 9.08 21.03
CA GLY A 295 13.64 10.44 21.41
C GLY A 295 12.58 11.09 20.51
N ARG A 296 12.06 10.37 19.51
CA ARG A 296 10.99 10.80 18.59
C ARG A 296 9.70 10.07 18.89
N GLY A 297 8.57 10.76 18.79
CA GLY A 297 7.25 10.14 18.82
C GLY A 297 6.73 9.89 17.40
N TYR A 298 5.94 8.84 17.25
CA TYR A 298 5.31 8.43 16.00
C TYR A 298 3.83 8.11 16.23
N VAL A 299 3.04 8.25 15.17
CA VAL A 299 1.66 7.74 15.14
C VAL A 299 1.64 6.55 14.19
N SER A 300 1.18 5.39 14.67
CA SER A 300 0.95 4.22 13.83
C SER A 300 -0.55 3.96 13.73
N VAL A 301 -1.01 3.64 12.53
CA VAL A 301 -2.40 3.30 12.25
C VAL A 301 -2.45 1.91 11.63
N GLY A 302 -2.98 0.95 12.38
CA GLY A 302 -3.23 -0.41 11.92
C GLY A 302 -4.56 -0.51 11.19
N PHE A 303 -4.53 -0.95 9.94
CA PHE A 303 -5.69 -1.28 9.14
C PHE A 303 -5.83 -2.81 9.11
N PRO A 304 -6.69 -3.38 9.98
CA PRO A 304 -6.83 -4.83 10.09
C PRO A 304 -7.34 -5.43 8.78
N ILE A 305 -6.79 -6.58 8.42
CA ILE A 305 -7.26 -7.44 7.33
C ILE A 305 -7.21 -8.91 7.81
N PRO A 306 -7.81 -9.88 7.11
CA PRO A 306 -7.82 -11.27 7.55
C PRO A 306 -6.39 -11.80 7.73
N GLN A 307 -6.06 -12.20 8.96
CA GLN A 307 -4.76 -12.77 9.37
C GLN A 307 -3.55 -11.86 9.09
N ALA A 308 -3.77 -10.57 8.85
CA ALA A 308 -2.72 -9.59 8.65
C ALA A 308 -3.16 -8.18 9.07
N SER A 309 -2.21 -7.24 9.11
CA SER A 309 -2.48 -5.83 9.34
C SER A 309 -1.68 -5.01 8.33
N PHE A 310 -2.35 -4.04 7.70
CA PHE A 310 -1.66 -3.01 6.92
C PHE A 310 -1.43 -1.81 7.83
N THR A 311 -0.20 -1.55 8.26
CA THR A 311 0.11 -0.42 9.14
C THR A 311 0.68 0.74 8.36
N ALA A 312 0.23 1.95 8.68
CA ALA A 312 0.90 3.20 8.29
C ALA A 312 1.53 3.85 9.52
N THR A 313 2.84 4.04 9.49
CA THR A 313 3.60 4.70 10.56
C THR A 313 4.03 6.08 10.08
N LEU A 314 3.62 7.12 10.81
CA LEU A 314 3.74 8.51 10.40
C LEU A 314 4.64 9.29 11.34
N LEU A 315 5.57 10.03 10.74
CA LEU A 315 6.43 10.98 11.42
C LEU A 315 5.69 12.33 11.56
N PRO A 316 5.52 12.85 12.79
CA PRO A 316 5.04 14.19 13.02
C PRO A 316 6.09 15.25 12.66
N ARG A 317 5.66 16.30 11.97
CA ARG A 317 6.45 17.49 11.65
C ARG A 317 5.63 18.75 11.90
N ALA A 318 6.27 19.77 12.44
CA ALA A 318 5.63 21.08 12.61
C ALA A 318 5.33 21.72 11.25
N ARG A 319 4.17 22.38 11.16
CA ARG A 319 3.80 23.19 10.01
C ARG A 319 3.80 24.68 10.39
N PRO A 320 4.24 25.58 9.49
CA PRO A 320 4.01 27.01 9.66
C PRO A 320 2.53 27.32 9.96
N GLY A 321 2.29 28.24 10.89
CA GLY A 321 0.95 28.61 11.34
C GLY A 321 0.33 27.66 12.38
N GLY A 322 1.14 26.84 13.07
CA GLY A 322 0.67 25.99 14.17
C GLY A 322 -0.03 24.70 13.73
N GLY A 323 0.06 24.34 12.44
CA GLY A 323 -0.47 23.06 11.96
C GLY A 323 0.45 21.88 12.27
N LEU A 324 -0.03 20.68 11.94
CA LEU A 324 0.67 19.42 12.10
C LEU A 324 0.68 18.65 10.78
N VAL A 325 1.86 18.21 10.35
CA VAL A 325 2.02 17.27 9.24
C VAL A 325 2.36 15.90 9.81
N LEU A 326 1.61 14.87 9.43
CA LEU A 326 1.94 13.47 9.65
C LEU A 326 2.34 12.86 8.30
N THR A 327 3.54 12.27 8.19
CA THR A 327 4.00 11.73 6.91
C THR A 327 4.73 10.40 7.02
N SER A 328 4.48 9.51 6.07
CA SER A 328 5.25 8.28 5.89
C SER A 328 6.51 8.52 5.04
N ARG A 329 6.74 9.75 4.55
CA ARG A 329 7.85 10.09 3.65
C ARG A 329 9.03 10.60 4.45
N SER A 330 9.94 9.68 4.76
CA SER A 330 11.12 9.95 5.57
C SER A 330 12.29 9.08 5.12
N ASP A 331 13.51 9.54 5.42
CA ASP A 331 14.73 8.73 5.31
C ASP A 331 15.01 7.92 6.59
N LEU A 332 14.17 8.08 7.62
CA LEU A 332 14.19 7.28 8.83
C LEU A 332 13.63 5.87 8.55
N ASP A 333 13.98 4.90 9.38
CA ASP A 333 13.61 3.49 9.24
C ASP A 333 12.19 3.15 9.76
N GLN A 334 11.65 4.00 10.66
CA GLN A 334 10.33 3.83 11.27
C GLN A 334 9.14 4.24 10.40
N PRO A 335 9.14 5.41 9.72
CA PRO A 335 7.97 5.87 8.97
C PRO A 335 7.81 5.11 7.66
N GLY A 336 6.61 4.64 7.38
CA GLY A 336 6.36 3.83 6.19
C GLY A 336 5.03 3.10 6.22
N HIS A 337 4.87 2.20 5.25
CA HIS A 337 3.72 1.31 5.18
C HIS A 337 4.18 -0.13 5.26
N TYR A 338 3.50 -0.93 6.06
CA TYR A 338 3.90 -2.29 6.36
C TYR A 338 2.70 -3.23 6.21
N LEU A 339 2.87 -4.28 5.42
CA LEU A 339 1.92 -5.39 5.36
C LEU A 339 2.48 -6.52 6.23
N THR A 340 1.83 -6.77 7.36
CA THR A 340 2.31 -7.69 8.37
C THR A 340 1.36 -8.86 8.53
N TYR A 341 1.83 -10.06 8.20
CA TYR A 341 1.14 -11.31 8.56
C TYR A 341 1.40 -11.60 10.03
N VAL A 342 0.36 -12.06 10.73
CA VAL A 342 0.44 -12.43 12.14
C VAL A 342 0.16 -13.92 12.26
N ASP A 343 1.13 -14.68 12.77
CA ASP A 343 0.98 -16.11 12.96
C ASP A 343 -0.13 -16.40 14.00
N PRO A 344 -1.12 -17.26 13.69
CA PRO A 344 -2.23 -17.52 14.58
C PRO A 344 -1.82 -18.27 15.86
N ASP A 345 -0.75 -19.07 15.81
CA ASP A 345 -0.31 -19.93 16.90
C ASP A 345 0.78 -19.24 17.72
N THR A 346 1.84 -18.74 17.07
CA THR A 346 2.99 -18.16 17.78
C THR A 346 2.86 -16.67 18.02
N ARG A 347 1.97 -15.98 17.29
CA ARG A 347 1.87 -14.51 17.21
C ARG A 347 3.10 -13.82 16.60
N ASP A 348 4.03 -14.59 16.04
CA ASP A 348 5.18 -14.02 15.33
C ASP A 348 4.74 -13.28 14.08
N LEU A 349 5.50 -12.23 13.75
CA LEU A 349 5.24 -11.33 12.65
C LEU A 349 6.12 -11.67 11.46
N THR A 350 5.51 -11.68 10.28
CA THR A 350 6.24 -11.62 9.01
C THR A 350 5.81 -10.35 8.29
N ALA A 351 6.74 -9.40 8.19
CA ALA A 351 6.46 -8.04 7.76
C ALA A 351 7.09 -7.73 6.40
N MET A 352 6.32 -7.11 5.51
CA MET A 352 6.79 -6.54 4.26
C MET A 352 6.68 -5.02 4.32
N ALA A 353 7.77 -4.32 4.02
CA ALA A 353 7.74 -2.87 3.81
C ALA A 353 7.23 -2.55 2.40
N VAL A 354 6.25 -1.65 2.30
CA VAL A 354 5.56 -1.26 1.06
C VAL A 354 6.03 0.13 0.63
N HIS A 355 7.31 0.24 0.25
CA HIS A 355 7.97 1.48 -0.21
C HIS A 355 7.26 2.18 -1.37
N GLY A 356 6.53 1.42 -2.17
CA GLY A 356 5.74 1.93 -3.27
C GLY A 356 4.53 2.75 -2.83
N PHE A 357 4.14 2.75 -1.56
CA PHE A 357 3.00 3.51 -1.07
C PHE A 357 3.45 4.55 -0.03
N ALA A 358 2.96 5.77 -0.18
CA ALA A 358 3.30 6.85 0.74
C ALA A 358 2.11 7.76 0.97
N GLU A 359 2.07 8.38 2.14
CA GLU A 359 1.02 9.32 2.52
C GLU A 359 1.56 10.51 3.32
N GLN A 360 0.78 11.58 3.29
CA GLN A 360 1.00 12.78 4.07
C GLN A 360 -0.34 13.41 4.41
N LEU A 361 -0.61 13.58 5.69
CA LEU A 361 -1.74 14.29 6.23
C LEU A 361 -1.26 15.64 6.77
N ASP A 362 -1.74 16.73 6.20
CA ASP A 362 -1.50 18.10 6.66
C ASP A 362 -2.76 18.63 7.32
N VAL A 363 -2.73 18.88 8.63
CA VAL A 363 -3.84 19.45 9.41
C VAL A 363 -3.49 20.87 9.83
N TYR A 364 -4.36 21.83 9.51
CA TYR A 364 -4.10 23.24 9.73
C TYR A 364 -5.37 24.05 9.88
N VAL A 365 -5.25 25.25 10.45
CA VAL A 365 -6.33 26.23 10.47
C VAL A 365 -6.18 27.18 9.29
N ARG A 366 -7.28 27.47 8.60
CA ARG A 366 -7.35 28.51 7.57
C ARG A 366 -8.74 29.13 7.54
N ASP A 367 -8.80 30.46 7.47
CA ASP A 367 -10.06 31.22 7.46
C ASP A 367 -10.95 30.88 8.68
N ASP A 368 -10.32 30.72 9.85
CA ASP A 368 -10.94 30.28 11.12
C ASP A 368 -11.53 28.85 11.13
N GLU A 369 -11.39 28.12 10.03
CA GLU A 369 -11.84 26.73 9.90
C GLU A 369 -10.68 25.74 10.07
N LEU A 370 -10.95 24.61 10.73
CA LEU A 370 -10.02 23.50 10.79
C LEU A 370 -10.12 22.68 9.50
N ARG A 371 -9.00 22.56 8.77
CA ARG A 371 -8.91 21.88 7.48
C ARG A 371 -7.80 20.85 7.49
N ALA A 372 -7.92 19.84 6.64
CA ALA A 372 -6.82 18.92 6.40
C ALA A 372 -6.72 18.50 4.93
N GLU A 373 -5.51 18.24 4.49
CA GLU A 373 -5.20 17.69 3.17
C GLU A 373 -4.43 16.40 3.34
N HIS A 374 -4.98 15.30 2.85
CA HIS A 374 -4.35 13.99 2.93
C HIS A 374 -4.00 13.51 1.54
N SER A 375 -2.71 13.58 1.22
CA SER A 375 -2.17 13.22 -0.08
C SER A 375 -1.61 11.81 -0.05
N PHE A 376 -1.88 11.04 -1.11
CA PHE A 376 -1.40 9.68 -1.29
C PHE A 376 -0.61 9.55 -2.59
N TRP A 377 0.49 8.80 -2.52
CA TRP A 377 1.35 8.49 -3.64
C TRP A 377 1.47 6.98 -3.82
N VAL A 378 1.54 6.57 -5.08
CA VAL A 378 1.87 5.21 -5.46
C VAL A 378 3.03 5.26 -6.45
N PHE A 379 4.12 4.57 -6.12
CA PHE A 379 5.38 4.55 -6.85
C PHE A 379 5.94 5.96 -7.13
N GLY A 380 5.79 6.85 -6.15
CA GLY A 380 6.19 8.26 -6.22
C GLY A 380 5.23 9.19 -6.98
N ILE A 381 4.14 8.66 -7.57
CA ILE A 381 3.16 9.44 -8.33
C ILE A 381 1.95 9.77 -7.44
N PRO A 382 1.57 11.05 -7.28
CA PRO A 382 0.38 11.42 -6.52
C PRO A 382 -0.86 10.91 -7.25
N PHE A 383 -1.73 10.17 -6.55
CA PHE A 383 -2.89 9.52 -7.16
C PHE A 383 -4.23 9.95 -6.54
N LEU A 384 -4.21 10.37 -5.28
CA LEU A 384 -5.38 10.80 -4.51
C LEU A 384 -5.00 11.92 -3.55
N VAL A 385 -5.86 12.92 -3.44
CA VAL A 385 -5.85 13.90 -2.33
C VAL A 385 -7.25 13.91 -1.72
N LEU A 386 -7.33 13.82 -0.40
CA LEU A 386 -8.57 13.98 0.35
C LEU A 386 -8.54 15.35 1.04
N HIS A 387 -9.51 16.18 0.74
CA HIS A 387 -9.71 17.47 1.39
C HIS A 387 -10.73 17.31 2.51
N TYR A 388 -10.35 17.67 3.72
CA TYR A 388 -11.19 17.59 4.90
C TYR A 388 -11.57 18.97 5.40
N ARG A 389 -12.83 19.09 5.81
CA ARG A 389 -13.30 20.17 6.67
C ARG A 389 -13.78 19.55 7.98
N MET A 390 -13.27 20.04 9.09
CA MET A 390 -13.60 19.56 10.42
C MET A 390 -14.44 20.61 11.13
N HIS A 391 -15.67 20.24 11.46
CA HIS A 391 -16.62 21.11 12.15
C HIS A 391 -16.82 20.61 13.56
N ARG A 392 -16.79 21.50 14.55
CA ARG A 392 -17.11 21.11 15.93
C ARG A 392 -18.60 20.78 16.00
N LYS A 393 -18.94 19.63 16.60
CA LYS A 393 -20.32 19.26 16.89
C LYS A 393 -20.92 20.29 17.84
N PRO A 394 -22.20 20.67 17.66
CA PRO A 394 -22.89 21.47 18.67
C PRO A 394 -22.83 20.73 20.01
N ALA A 395 -22.62 21.48 21.09
CA ALA A 395 -22.67 20.91 22.43
C ALA A 395 -24.02 20.20 22.62
N PRO A 396 -24.06 19.03 23.27
CA PRO A 396 -25.33 18.41 23.61
C PRO A 396 -26.16 19.43 24.38
N SER A 397 -27.36 19.74 23.89
CA SER A 397 -28.30 20.58 24.62
C SER A 397 -28.51 19.95 25.98
N ALA A 398 -28.13 20.66 27.06
CA ALA A 398 -28.45 20.22 28.41
C ALA A 398 -29.97 20.14 28.52
N LEU A 399 -30.50 18.92 28.69
CA LEU A 399 -31.88 18.67 29.07
C LEU A 399 -31.96 18.46 30.59
#